data_AF-A0AAD9DMB0-F1
#
_entry.id   AF-A0AAD9DMB0-F1
#
_cell.length_a   1.000
_cell.length_b   1.000
_cell.length_c   1.000
_cell.angle_alpha   90.00
_cell.angle_beta   90.00
_cell.angle_gamma   90.00
#
_symmetry.space_group_name_H-M   'P 1'
#
loop_
_entity.id
_entity.type
_entity.pdbx_description
1 polymer ?
#
loop_
_entity_poly.entity_id
_entity_poly.type
_entity_poly.pdbx_seq_one_letter_code
_entity_poly.pdbx_strand_id
1 'polypeptide(L)'
;MPREDRATWKSNYFLKIIQLLNDYPKCFIVGADNVGSKQMQTIRLSLRGKAVVLMGKNTMMRKAIRGHLENNPALEKLLPHIRGNVGFVFTKEDLTEIRDLLLANKASLFIHHTLPHLCRYLCLPSKSVPAAARAGAIAPCEVTVPAQNTGLGPEKTSFFQALGITTKISRGTIEILSDVQLIKPGDKVGASEATLLNMLNISPFSYGLLIQQVYDNGSVYSPEVLDITEDALHKRFLEGVRNIASVCLQIGYPTLASIPHSIINGYKRVLAVAVETDYSFPLADEVKAFLADPSAFAAAVAPAATAAAEAAAAPAAAAEPAKEESEDGKRGRGRGRKRAAADQPRADLVRLSVVRWTYCVGKSSLLLRFADNTFSGSYITTIGVDFKIRTVEINGEKVKLQIWDTAGQERFRTITSTYYRGTHGVIVVYDVTSAESFVNVKRWLHEINQNCDDVCRILVGNKNDDPGSKVVETNDAQKFAEQMGIQLFETSAKENINVEDMFNCITELVLKARKESVAKQQQQSEVVKLSKNSKRKKKCC
;
A
#
# COMPACT_ATOMS: atom_id res chain seq x y z
N MET A 1 -31.64 -13.13 -33.25
CA MET A 1 -32.34 -14.16 -32.45
C MET A 1 -33.82 -13.82 -32.45
N PRO A 2 -34.73 -14.78 -32.70
CA PRO A 2 -36.16 -14.54 -32.60
C PRO A 2 -36.49 -14.05 -31.19
N ARG A 3 -37.43 -13.11 -31.05
CA ARG A 3 -37.94 -12.72 -29.72
C ARG A 3 -38.65 -13.95 -29.14
N GLU A 4 -38.06 -14.55 -28.12
CA GLU A 4 -38.76 -15.55 -27.31
C GLU A 4 -40.10 -15.00 -26.84
N ASP A 5 -41.10 -15.88 -26.79
CA ASP A 5 -42.41 -15.54 -26.22
C ASP A 5 -42.25 -15.03 -24.79
N ARG A 6 -42.98 -13.96 -24.47
CA ARG A 6 -42.85 -13.28 -23.17
C ARG A 6 -43.14 -14.21 -21.99
N ALA A 7 -43.97 -15.23 -22.18
CA ALA A 7 -44.29 -16.22 -21.16
C ALA A 7 -43.11 -17.18 -20.90
N THR A 8 -42.50 -17.72 -21.96
CA THR A 8 -41.34 -18.62 -21.86
C THR A 8 -40.10 -17.89 -21.33
N TRP A 9 -39.90 -16.63 -21.73
CA TRP A 9 -38.83 -15.81 -21.17
C TRP A 9 -38.99 -15.59 -19.66
N LYS A 10 -40.22 -15.34 -19.19
CA LYS A 10 -40.51 -15.18 -17.75
C LYS A 10 -40.24 -16.46 -16.98
N SER A 11 -40.72 -17.62 -17.46
CA SER A 11 -40.45 -18.90 -16.79
C SER A 11 -38.97 -19.22 -16.76
N ASN A 12 -38.24 -18.99 -17.85
CA ASN A 12 -36.78 -19.17 -17.89
C ASN A 12 -36.06 -18.25 -16.91
N TYR A 13 -36.52 -17.00 -16.77
CA TYR A 13 -36.00 -16.08 -15.76
C TYR A 13 -36.26 -16.59 -14.33
N PHE A 14 -37.46 -17.09 -14.04
CA PHE A 14 -37.80 -17.68 -12.73
C PHE A 14 -36.94 -18.89 -12.40
N LEU A 15 -36.74 -19.80 -13.36
CA LEU A 15 -35.87 -20.96 -13.16
C LEU A 15 -34.42 -20.53 -12.92
N LYS A 16 -33.94 -19.55 -13.68
CA LYS A 16 -32.56 -19.05 -13.55
C LYS A 16 -32.30 -18.41 -12.19
N ILE A 17 -33.22 -17.61 -11.65
CA ILE A 17 -33.01 -16.98 -10.33
C ILE A 17 -33.08 -18.03 -9.21
N ILE A 18 -33.97 -19.01 -9.30
CA ILE A 18 -34.06 -20.11 -8.34
C ILE A 18 -32.78 -20.95 -8.36
N GLN A 19 -32.30 -21.28 -9.55
CA GLN A 19 -31.03 -21.99 -9.72
C GLN A 19 -29.87 -21.22 -9.07
N LEU A 20 -29.77 -19.90 -9.31
CA LEU A 20 -28.71 -19.09 -8.70
C LEU A 20 -28.84 -18.97 -7.17
N LEU A 21 -30.07 -18.94 -6.63
CA LEU A 21 -30.29 -18.92 -5.18
C LEU A 21 -29.91 -20.25 -4.50
N ASN A 22 -30.04 -21.37 -5.21
CA ASN A 22 -29.65 -22.68 -4.70
C ASN A 22 -28.16 -22.96 -4.90
N ASP A 23 -27.59 -22.54 -6.02
CA ASP A 23 -26.18 -22.76 -6.37
C ASP A 23 -25.23 -21.89 -5.54
N TYR A 24 -25.66 -20.70 -5.12
CA TYR A 24 -24.82 -19.71 -4.44
C TYR A 24 -25.37 -19.38 -3.04
N PRO A 25 -24.64 -19.69 -1.96
CA PRO A 25 -25.08 -19.42 -0.59
C PRO A 25 -25.01 -17.92 -0.23
N LYS A 26 -24.15 -17.16 -0.93
CA LYS A 26 -23.86 -15.75 -0.66
C LYS A 26 -24.38 -14.89 -1.81
N CYS A 27 -25.01 -13.76 -1.49
CA CYS A 27 -25.35 -12.76 -2.50
C CYS A 27 -25.27 -11.33 -2.00
N PHE A 28 -24.88 -10.41 -2.88
CA PHE A 28 -24.94 -8.97 -2.63
C PHE A 28 -26.18 -8.37 -3.28
N ILE A 29 -26.88 -7.53 -2.53
CA ILE A 29 -27.90 -6.63 -3.06
C ILE A 29 -27.20 -5.34 -3.47
N VAL A 30 -27.16 -5.07 -4.77
CA VAL A 30 -26.47 -3.90 -5.33
C VAL A 30 -27.45 -2.91 -5.96
N GLY A 31 -27.33 -1.64 -5.62
CA GLY A 31 -27.94 -0.52 -6.32
C GLY A 31 -27.12 -0.17 -7.56
N ALA A 32 -27.79 -0.08 -8.71
CA ALA A 32 -27.18 0.21 -10.01
C ALA A 32 -27.62 1.59 -10.54
N ASP A 33 -27.68 2.60 -9.67
CA ASP A 33 -28.05 3.97 -10.05
C ASP A 33 -26.94 4.65 -10.85
N ASN A 34 -27.31 5.34 -11.93
CA ASN A 34 -26.40 6.06 -12.84
C ASN A 34 -25.32 5.19 -13.52
N VAL A 35 -25.45 3.85 -13.50
CA VAL A 35 -24.50 2.94 -14.14
C VAL A 35 -24.85 2.76 -15.62
N GLY A 36 -23.91 3.10 -16.51
CA GLY A 36 -24.09 2.94 -17.96
C GLY A 36 -24.04 1.48 -18.41
N SER A 37 -24.69 1.16 -19.54
CA SER A 37 -24.69 -0.20 -20.11
C SER A 37 -23.29 -0.72 -20.40
N LYS A 38 -22.39 0.14 -20.91
CA LYS A 38 -20.99 -0.21 -21.18
C LYS A 38 -20.22 -0.50 -19.89
N GLN A 39 -20.48 0.29 -18.85
CA GLN A 39 -19.88 0.09 -17.53
C GLN A 39 -20.34 -1.22 -16.91
N MET A 40 -21.63 -1.56 -16.98
CA MET A 40 -22.14 -2.86 -16.54
C MET A 40 -21.50 -4.03 -17.29
N GLN A 41 -21.20 -3.88 -18.59
CA GLN A 41 -20.47 -4.91 -19.34
C GLN A 41 -19.05 -5.07 -18.81
N THR A 42 -18.33 -3.97 -18.56
CA THR A 42 -16.98 -4.00 -17.97
C THR A 42 -16.99 -4.65 -16.59
N ILE A 43 -17.96 -4.31 -15.74
CA ILE A 43 -18.12 -4.92 -14.40
C ILE A 43 -18.43 -6.41 -14.52
N ARG A 44 -19.30 -6.79 -15.46
CA ARG A 44 -19.58 -8.22 -15.70
C ARG A 44 -18.34 -8.96 -16.19
N LEU A 45 -17.51 -8.34 -17.02
CA LEU A 45 -16.24 -8.88 -17.49
C LEU A 45 -15.24 -9.08 -16.34
N SER A 46 -15.12 -8.11 -15.43
CA SER A 46 -14.21 -8.20 -14.27
C SER A 46 -14.67 -9.24 -13.24
N LEU A 47 -15.98 -9.46 -13.15
CA LEU A 47 -16.57 -10.44 -12.23
C LEU A 47 -16.66 -11.86 -12.81
N ARG A 48 -16.31 -12.07 -14.09
CA ARG A 48 -16.35 -13.42 -14.69
C ARG A 48 -15.42 -14.37 -13.94
N GLY A 49 -15.92 -15.56 -13.65
CA GLY A 49 -15.19 -16.59 -12.89
C GLY A 49 -15.48 -16.54 -11.39
N LYS A 50 -15.60 -15.34 -10.81
CA LYS A 50 -15.79 -15.13 -9.37
C LYS A 50 -17.25 -14.94 -8.95
N ALA A 51 -18.02 -14.21 -9.76
CA ALA A 51 -19.38 -13.80 -9.42
C ALA A 51 -20.32 -13.72 -10.63
N VAL A 52 -21.61 -13.92 -10.38
CA VAL A 52 -22.66 -13.81 -11.40
C VAL A 52 -23.60 -12.65 -11.07
N VAL A 53 -23.65 -11.65 -11.95
CA VAL A 53 -24.54 -10.50 -11.82
C VAL A 53 -25.88 -10.76 -12.51
N LEU A 54 -26.97 -10.70 -11.74
CA LEU A 54 -28.35 -10.82 -12.23
C LEU A 54 -29.10 -9.50 -11.97
N MET A 55 -29.63 -8.90 -13.03
CA MET A 55 -30.53 -7.74 -12.95
C MET A 55 -31.94 -8.17 -13.33
N GLY A 56 -32.95 -7.60 -12.68
CA GLY A 56 -34.34 -7.97 -12.94
C GLY A 56 -35.37 -6.94 -12.48
N LYS A 57 -36.63 -7.18 -12.83
CA LYS A 57 -37.74 -6.36 -12.33
C LYS A 57 -38.06 -6.77 -10.88
N ASN A 58 -38.18 -5.79 -9.99
CA ASN A 58 -38.43 -6.01 -8.57
C ASN A 58 -39.65 -6.91 -8.31
N THR A 59 -40.75 -6.72 -9.05
CA THR A 59 -41.96 -7.54 -8.90
C THR A 59 -41.74 -9.01 -9.26
N MET A 60 -40.95 -9.28 -10.29
CA MET A 60 -40.60 -10.65 -10.71
C MET A 60 -39.66 -11.31 -9.70
N MET A 61 -38.64 -10.60 -9.23
CA MET A 61 -37.68 -11.12 -8.25
C MET A 61 -38.37 -11.45 -6.93
N ARG A 62 -39.21 -10.54 -6.42
CA ARG A 62 -40.00 -10.79 -5.20
C ARG A 62 -40.94 -11.99 -5.35
N LYS A 63 -41.59 -12.15 -6.51
CA LYS A 63 -42.47 -13.31 -6.77
C LYS A 63 -41.69 -14.62 -6.80
N ALA A 64 -40.48 -14.62 -7.39
CA ALA A 64 -39.61 -15.79 -7.45
C ALA A 64 -39.17 -16.23 -6.04
N ILE A 65 -38.73 -15.27 -5.24
CA ILE A 65 -38.24 -15.51 -3.87
C ILE A 65 -39.39 -15.98 -2.96
N ARG A 66 -40.57 -15.36 -3.05
CA ARG A 66 -41.76 -15.81 -2.30
C ARG A 66 -42.20 -17.23 -2.66
N GLY A 67 -42.09 -17.61 -3.93
CA GLY A 67 -42.40 -18.98 -4.37
C GLY A 67 -41.39 -20.04 -3.89
N HIS A 68 -40.22 -19.62 -3.40
CA HIS A 68 -39.17 -20.49 -2.89
C HIS A 68 -38.96 -20.35 -1.37
N LEU A 69 -39.93 -19.72 -0.68
CA LEU A 69 -39.88 -19.46 0.75
C LEU A 69 -39.97 -20.76 1.57
N GLU A 70 -40.69 -21.75 1.05
CA GLU A 70 -40.91 -23.05 1.70
C GLU A 70 -39.60 -23.83 1.89
N ASN A 71 -38.64 -23.67 0.99
CA ASN A 71 -37.34 -24.33 1.06
C ASN A 71 -36.35 -23.57 1.94
N ASN A 72 -36.42 -22.23 1.97
CA ASN A 72 -35.50 -21.36 2.68
C ASN A 72 -36.25 -20.16 3.31
N PRO A 73 -36.70 -20.27 4.58
CA PRO A 73 -37.48 -19.21 5.24
C PRO A 73 -36.68 -17.92 5.43
N ALA A 74 -35.36 -18.02 5.48
CA ALA A 74 -34.48 -16.88 5.68
C ALA A 74 -34.45 -15.87 4.52
N LEU A 75 -34.97 -16.26 3.34
CA LEU A 75 -35.14 -15.37 2.19
C LEU A 75 -36.18 -14.27 2.41
N GLU A 76 -37.06 -14.41 3.41
CA GLU A 76 -38.04 -13.38 3.76
C GLU A 76 -37.38 -12.04 4.10
N LYS A 77 -36.22 -12.11 4.76
CA LYS A 77 -35.41 -10.94 5.17
C LYS A 77 -34.91 -10.13 3.98
N LEU A 78 -34.87 -10.69 2.76
CA LEU A 78 -34.42 -9.98 1.55
C LEU A 78 -35.51 -9.10 0.93
N LEU A 79 -36.78 -9.49 1.07
CA LEU A 79 -37.92 -8.80 0.46
C LEU A 79 -38.01 -7.29 0.73
N PRO A 80 -37.77 -6.78 1.97
CA PRO A 80 -37.83 -5.35 2.23
C PRO A 80 -36.75 -4.54 1.50
N HIS A 81 -35.60 -5.15 1.21
CA HIS A 81 -34.43 -4.48 0.61
C HIS A 81 -34.45 -4.43 -0.92
N ILE A 82 -35.36 -5.14 -1.59
CA ILE A 82 -35.52 -5.10 -3.05
C ILE A 82 -36.36 -3.87 -3.43
N ARG A 83 -35.77 -2.66 -3.35
CA ARG A 83 -36.41 -1.37 -3.70
C ARG A 83 -35.48 -0.50 -4.54
N GLY A 84 -36.03 0.19 -5.53
CA GLY A 84 -35.25 1.02 -6.46
C GLY A 84 -34.64 0.21 -7.61
N ASN A 85 -33.54 0.70 -8.18
CA ASN A 85 -32.83 0.04 -9.27
C ASN A 85 -31.79 -0.95 -8.71
N VAL A 86 -32.27 -2.16 -8.39
CA VAL A 86 -31.49 -3.17 -7.66
C VAL A 86 -31.16 -4.38 -8.52
N GLY A 87 -29.99 -4.96 -8.27
CA GLY A 87 -29.55 -6.24 -8.80
C GLY A 87 -28.99 -7.15 -7.72
N PHE A 88 -28.80 -8.42 -8.08
CA PHE A 88 -28.11 -9.41 -7.26
C PHE A 88 -26.75 -9.75 -7.86
N VAL A 89 -25.73 -9.86 -7.00
CA VAL A 89 -24.43 -10.42 -7.36
C VAL A 89 -24.24 -11.68 -6.54
N PHE A 90 -24.28 -12.84 -7.20
CA PHE A 90 -24.14 -14.16 -6.58
C PHE A 90 -22.69 -14.61 -6.58
N THR A 91 -22.23 -15.15 -5.45
CA THR A 91 -20.80 -15.42 -5.21
C THR A 91 -20.63 -16.68 -4.36
N LYS A 92 -19.56 -17.45 -4.62
CA LYS A 92 -19.14 -18.56 -3.73
C LYS A 92 -17.92 -18.19 -2.90
N GLU A 93 -17.09 -17.31 -3.45
CA GLU A 93 -15.88 -16.76 -2.83
C GLU A 93 -16.19 -15.88 -1.61
N ASP A 94 -15.12 -15.33 -1.02
CA ASP A 94 -15.20 -14.49 0.16
C ASP A 94 -15.83 -13.13 -0.12
N LEU A 95 -16.66 -12.69 0.82
CA LEU A 95 -17.47 -11.47 0.70
C LEU A 95 -16.58 -10.23 0.65
N THR A 96 -15.47 -10.24 1.39
CA THR A 96 -14.49 -9.16 1.46
C THR A 96 -13.82 -8.93 0.12
N GLU A 97 -13.31 -9.99 -0.52
CA GLU A 97 -12.66 -9.86 -1.84
C GLU A 97 -13.60 -9.28 -2.91
N ILE A 98 -14.84 -9.76 -2.95
CA ILE A 98 -15.79 -9.31 -3.97
C ILE A 98 -16.26 -7.89 -3.68
N ARG A 99 -16.41 -7.54 -2.39
CA ARG A 99 -16.67 -6.16 -1.98
C ARG A 99 -15.55 -5.24 -2.43
N ASP A 100 -14.29 -5.63 -2.21
CA ASP A 100 -13.13 -4.85 -2.64
C ASP A 100 -13.05 -4.75 -4.15
N LEU A 101 -13.40 -5.80 -4.90
CA LEU A 101 -13.51 -5.73 -6.36
C LEU A 101 -14.65 -4.79 -6.81
N LEU A 102 -15.80 -4.81 -6.14
CA LEU A 102 -16.92 -3.92 -6.44
C LEU A 102 -16.60 -2.45 -6.10
N LEU A 103 -15.87 -2.21 -5.00
CA LEU A 103 -15.44 -0.87 -4.56
C LEU A 103 -14.23 -0.36 -5.35
N ALA A 104 -13.27 -1.22 -5.73
CA ALA A 104 -12.15 -0.84 -6.58
C ALA A 104 -12.62 -0.37 -7.96
N ASN A 105 -13.72 -0.93 -8.46
CA ASN A 105 -14.36 -0.47 -9.69
C ASN A 105 -15.15 0.84 -9.53
N LYS A 106 -15.31 1.34 -8.29
CA LYS A 106 -15.87 2.66 -7.97
C LYS A 106 -14.82 3.70 -7.63
N ALA A 107 -13.69 3.32 -7.06
CA ALA A 107 -12.78 4.26 -6.44
C ALA A 107 -11.95 5.06 -7.47
N SER A 108 -12.47 6.24 -7.81
CA SER A 108 -11.66 7.44 -8.07
C SER A 108 -12.29 8.57 -7.28
N LEU A 109 -11.98 8.63 -5.99
CA LEU A 109 -12.22 9.81 -5.17
C LEU A 109 -10.89 10.18 -4.53
N PHE A 110 -10.13 11.08 -5.15
CA PHE A 110 -9.16 11.95 -4.48
C PHE A 110 -8.65 13.04 -5.45
N ILE A 111 -9.37 14.16 -5.48
CA ILE A 111 -8.92 15.52 -5.81
C ILE A 111 -9.86 16.40 -4.96
N HIS A 112 -9.52 17.24 -3.98
CA HIS A 112 -8.29 17.87 -3.51
C HIS A 112 -8.54 18.33 -2.05
N HIS A 113 -7.66 18.02 -1.10
CA HIS A 113 -7.38 18.95 0.02
C HIS A 113 -6.00 18.65 0.61
N THR A 114 -4.94 18.82 -0.19
CA THR A 114 -3.58 19.24 0.20
C THR A 114 -2.61 18.99 -0.97
N LEU A 115 -1.93 20.06 -1.42
CA LEU A 115 -0.79 20.14 -2.38
C LEU A 115 -1.11 20.16 -3.91
N PRO A 116 -1.03 21.34 -4.57
CA PRO A 116 -1.40 21.52 -5.99
C PRO A 116 -0.41 21.05 -7.07
N HIS A 117 0.77 20.51 -6.76
CA HIS A 117 1.84 20.38 -7.79
C HIS A 117 2.19 18.98 -8.30
N LEU A 118 1.67 17.89 -7.70
CA LEU A 118 2.05 16.53 -8.12
C LEU A 118 0.96 15.75 -8.89
N CYS A 119 -0.24 16.32 -9.05
CA CYS A 119 -1.38 15.59 -9.60
C CYS A 119 -1.40 15.48 -11.14
N ARG A 120 -0.24 15.60 -11.80
CA ARG A 120 -0.12 15.55 -13.28
C ARG A 120 0.50 14.26 -13.84
N TYR A 121 1.05 13.37 -13.00
CA TYR A 121 1.84 12.22 -13.50
C TYR A 121 1.56 10.83 -12.93
N LEU A 122 0.59 10.65 -12.03
CA LEU A 122 0.16 9.31 -11.61
C LEU A 122 -1.16 8.92 -12.29
N CYS A 123 -1.07 8.67 -13.60
CA CYS A 123 -2.04 7.83 -14.29
C CYS A 123 -1.75 6.37 -13.93
N LEU A 124 -2.05 5.98 -12.69
CA LEU A 124 -2.31 4.57 -12.40
C LEU A 124 -3.67 4.23 -13.03
N PRO A 125 -3.78 3.18 -13.86
CA PRO A 125 -5.05 2.78 -14.43
C PRO A 125 -5.92 2.14 -13.33
N SER A 126 -6.45 2.95 -12.43
CA SER A 126 -7.62 2.58 -11.63
C SER A 126 -8.76 2.33 -12.62
N LYS A 127 -9.30 1.10 -12.61
CA LYS A 127 -10.39 0.66 -13.50
C LYS A 127 -11.75 1.24 -13.07
N SER A 128 -11.77 2.34 -12.33
CA SER A 128 -12.98 3.11 -12.09
C SER A 128 -13.38 3.83 -13.37
N VAL A 129 -14.68 3.88 -13.66
CA VAL A 129 -15.19 4.67 -14.79
C VAL A 129 -15.49 6.08 -14.27
N PRO A 130 -14.63 7.08 -14.53
CA PRO A 130 -14.97 8.46 -14.25
C PRO A 130 -16.24 8.83 -15.02
N ALA A 131 -17.21 9.41 -14.31
CA ALA A 131 -18.45 9.85 -14.90
C ALA A 131 -18.50 11.38 -14.91
N ALA A 132 -18.79 11.91 -16.09
CA ALA A 132 -19.15 13.30 -16.25
C ALA A 132 -20.38 13.65 -15.40
N ALA A 133 -20.36 14.81 -14.76
CA ALA A 133 -21.53 15.37 -14.11
C ALA A 133 -22.64 15.57 -15.15
N ARG A 134 -23.83 15.04 -14.87
CA ARG A 134 -25.00 15.19 -15.75
C ARG A 134 -25.84 16.37 -15.30
N ALA A 135 -26.29 17.19 -16.26
CA ALA A 135 -27.21 18.29 -15.97
C ALA A 135 -28.48 17.77 -15.27
N GLY A 136 -28.85 18.41 -14.16
CA GLY A 136 -30.01 18.04 -13.35
C GLY A 136 -29.79 16.89 -12.36
N ALA A 137 -28.61 16.26 -12.34
CA ALA A 137 -28.26 15.28 -11.31
C ALA A 137 -27.98 15.96 -9.97
N ILE A 138 -28.26 15.28 -8.87
CA ILE A 138 -27.89 15.75 -7.52
C ILE A 138 -26.42 15.42 -7.30
N ALA A 139 -25.64 16.41 -6.86
CA ALA A 139 -24.22 16.24 -6.57
C ALA A 139 -24.02 15.43 -5.27
N PRO A 140 -23.35 14.25 -5.33
CA PRO A 140 -23.05 13.46 -4.14
C PRO A 140 -21.88 14.02 -3.32
N CYS A 141 -20.98 14.77 -3.96
CA CYS A 141 -19.78 15.34 -3.36
C CYS A 141 -19.60 16.78 -3.86
N GLU A 142 -18.82 17.55 -3.13
CA GLU A 142 -18.43 18.90 -3.52
C GLU A 142 -17.55 18.86 -4.79
N VAL A 143 -17.76 19.82 -5.71
CA VAL A 143 -17.00 19.93 -6.95
C VAL A 143 -16.23 21.24 -6.99
N THR A 144 -14.91 21.13 -7.01
CA THR A 144 -13.97 22.27 -7.08
C THR A 144 -13.25 22.28 -8.43
N VAL A 145 -13.08 23.47 -9.01
CA VAL A 145 -12.24 23.65 -10.20
C VAL A 145 -10.91 24.29 -9.77
N PRO A 146 -9.76 23.65 -10.09
CA PRO A 146 -8.45 24.18 -9.74
C PRO A 146 -8.03 25.36 -10.63
N ALA A 147 -7.20 26.24 -10.07
CA ALA A 147 -6.51 27.31 -10.78
C ALA A 147 -5.52 26.73 -11.79
N GLN A 148 -5.90 26.76 -13.07
CA GLN A 148 -5.10 26.18 -14.14
C GLN A 148 -5.43 26.86 -15.48
N ASN A 149 -4.46 26.86 -16.40
CA ASN A 149 -4.73 27.20 -17.79
C ASN A 149 -5.64 26.14 -18.44
N THR A 150 -6.79 26.58 -18.95
CA THR A 150 -7.83 25.72 -19.53
C THR A 150 -7.55 25.28 -20.97
N GLY A 151 -6.62 25.97 -21.67
CA GLY A 151 -6.35 25.72 -23.09
C GLY A 151 -7.50 26.10 -24.03
N LEU A 152 -8.56 26.75 -23.53
CA LEU A 152 -9.67 27.25 -24.33
C LEU A 152 -9.35 28.65 -24.87
N GLY A 153 -9.80 28.93 -26.10
CA GLY A 153 -9.68 30.25 -26.72
C GLY A 153 -10.59 31.30 -26.06
N PRO A 154 -10.36 32.60 -26.34
CA PRO A 154 -11.00 33.71 -25.65
C PRO A 154 -12.53 33.84 -25.89
N GLU A 155 -13.07 33.15 -26.89
CA GLU A 155 -14.50 33.17 -27.25
C GLU A 155 -15.42 32.73 -26.09
N LYS A 156 -14.93 31.85 -25.22
CA LYS A 156 -15.73 31.25 -24.14
C LYS A 156 -15.57 31.96 -22.79
N THR A 157 -14.91 33.12 -22.74
CA THR A 157 -14.68 33.86 -21.48
C THR A 157 -15.96 34.27 -20.77
N SER A 158 -16.99 34.68 -21.52
CA SER A 158 -18.31 35.03 -20.98
C SER A 158 -18.97 33.89 -20.20
N PHE A 159 -18.68 32.65 -20.58
CA PHE A 159 -19.22 31.45 -19.94
C PHE A 159 -18.65 31.22 -18.53
N PHE A 160 -17.35 31.48 -18.35
CA PHE A 160 -16.70 31.40 -17.04
C PHE A 160 -17.16 32.52 -16.10
N GLN A 161 -17.36 33.72 -16.65
CA GLN A 161 -17.87 34.87 -15.89
C GLN A 161 -19.31 34.65 -15.41
N ALA A 162 -20.17 34.04 -16.24
CA ALA A 162 -21.54 33.71 -15.86
C ALA A 162 -21.63 32.71 -14.69
N LEU A 163 -20.61 31.87 -14.51
CA LEU A 163 -20.47 30.93 -13.39
C LEU A 163 -19.74 31.51 -12.18
N GLY A 164 -19.41 32.80 -12.20
CA GLY A 164 -18.68 33.46 -11.10
C GLY A 164 -17.20 33.05 -10.99
N ILE A 165 -16.62 32.46 -12.04
CA ILE A 165 -15.21 32.03 -12.06
C ILE A 165 -14.34 33.17 -12.56
N THR A 166 -13.43 33.66 -11.72
CA THR A 166 -12.47 34.70 -12.10
C THR A 166 -11.40 34.14 -13.03
N THR A 167 -11.39 34.61 -14.28
CA THR A 167 -10.46 34.16 -15.31
C THR A 167 -9.68 35.33 -15.92
N LYS A 168 -8.45 35.07 -16.37
CA LYS A 168 -7.60 36.01 -17.09
C LYS A 168 -7.16 35.40 -18.43
N ILE A 169 -7.06 36.23 -19.46
CA ILE A 169 -6.54 35.78 -20.77
C ILE A 169 -5.02 35.93 -20.74
N SER A 170 -4.32 34.80 -20.74
CA SER A 170 -2.85 34.72 -20.80
C SER A 170 -2.46 34.04 -22.11
N ARG A 171 -1.66 34.72 -22.94
CA ARG A 171 -1.11 34.18 -24.20
C ARG A 171 -2.18 33.58 -25.15
N GLY A 172 -3.36 34.19 -25.21
CA GLY A 172 -4.46 33.74 -26.09
C GLY A 172 -5.29 32.57 -25.55
N THR A 173 -5.02 32.11 -24.32
CA THR A 173 -5.79 31.06 -23.63
C THR A 173 -6.39 31.56 -22.31
N ILE A 174 -7.52 31.00 -21.89
CA ILE A 174 -8.19 31.35 -20.62
C ILE A 174 -7.51 30.63 -19.45
N GLU A 175 -7.09 31.39 -18.44
CA GLU A 175 -6.47 30.91 -17.21
C GLU A 175 -7.33 31.22 -15.99
N ILE A 176 -7.59 30.23 -15.14
CA ILE A 176 -8.33 30.37 -13.88
C ILE A 176 -7.35 30.81 -12.79
N LEU A 177 -7.65 31.91 -12.09
CA LEU A 177 -6.74 32.53 -11.12
C LEU A 177 -6.70 31.84 -9.75
N SER A 178 -7.86 31.35 -9.29
CA SER A 178 -8.03 30.75 -7.96
C SER A 178 -8.97 29.56 -8.03
N ASP A 179 -8.81 28.64 -7.07
CA ASP A 179 -9.71 27.50 -6.93
C ASP A 179 -11.11 27.99 -6.52
N VAL A 180 -12.15 27.55 -7.25
CA VAL A 180 -13.54 27.93 -6.98
C VAL A 180 -14.39 26.69 -6.77
N GLN A 181 -15.19 26.70 -5.70
CA GLN A 181 -16.22 25.70 -5.42
C GLN A 181 -17.43 25.97 -6.31
N LEU A 182 -17.74 25.06 -7.23
CA LEU A 182 -18.88 25.23 -8.14
C LEU A 182 -20.18 24.67 -7.55
N ILE A 183 -20.11 23.51 -6.88
CA ILE A 183 -21.30 22.77 -6.46
C ILE A 183 -21.10 22.23 -5.06
N LYS A 184 -22.07 22.46 -4.18
CA LYS A 184 -22.13 21.88 -2.83
C LYS A 184 -22.85 20.53 -2.84
N PRO A 185 -22.55 19.64 -1.88
CA PRO A 185 -23.26 18.37 -1.78
C PRO A 185 -24.76 18.60 -1.57
N GLY A 186 -25.58 17.96 -2.41
CA GLY A 186 -27.04 18.08 -2.39
C GLY A 186 -27.65 19.05 -3.41
N ASP A 187 -26.84 19.90 -4.05
CA ASP A 187 -27.31 20.79 -5.09
C ASP A 187 -27.49 20.07 -6.43
N LYS A 188 -28.40 20.59 -7.27
CA LYS A 188 -28.60 20.07 -8.63
C LYS A 188 -27.57 20.70 -9.56
N VAL A 189 -26.85 19.86 -10.29
CA VAL A 189 -25.85 20.29 -11.27
C VAL A 189 -26.52 21.09 -12.39
N GLY A 190 -26.10 22.34 -12.59
CA GLY A 190 -26.55 23.18 -13.70
C GLY A 190 -26.09 22.66 -15.06
N ALA A 191 -26.82 22.98 -16.13
CA ALA A 191 -26.41 22.59 -17.49
C ALA A 191 -25.10 23.26 -17.92
N SER A 192 -24.88 24.50 -17.49
CA SER A 192 -23.64 25.27 -17.69
C SER A 192 -22.47 24.68 -16.90
N GLU A 193 -22.68 24.29 -15.64
CA GLU A 193 -21.65 23.67 -14.81
C GLU A 193 -21.20 22.31 -15.36
N ALA A 194 -22.16 21.45 -15.74
CA ALA A 194 -21.87 20.15 -16.33
C ALA A 194 -21.09 20.28 -17.64
N THR A 195 -21.47 21.23 -18.50
CA THR A 195 -20.75 21.46 -19.77
C THR A 195 -19.37 22.04 -19.53
N LEU A 196 -19.18 22.91 -18.53
CA LEU A 196 -17.86 23.39 -18.15
C LEU A 196 -16.93 22.25 -17.72
N LEU A 197 -17.40 21.41 -16.79
CA LEU A 197 -16.61 20.28 -16.28
C LEU A 197 -16.21 19.33 -17.40
N ASN A 198 -17.10 19.08 -18.36
CA ASN A 198 -16.80 18.30 -19.56
C ASN A 198 -15.75 18.97 -20.45
N MET A 199 -15.81 20.28 -20.66
CA MET A 199 -14.81 21.00 -21.46
C MET A 199 -13.42 21.00 -20.80
N LEU A 200 -13.38 21.05 -19.46
CA LEU A 200 -12.14 20.96 -18.69
C LEU A 200 -11.64 19.52 -18.51
N ASN A 201 -12.35 18.52 -19.04
CA ASN A 201 -12.12 17.09 -18.82
C ASN A 201 -12.07 16.70 -17.33
N ILE A 202 -12.78 17.45 -16.48
CA ILE A 202 -12.93 17.16 -15.06
C ILE A 202 -14.19 16.30 -14.90
N SER A 203 -14.01 15.10 -14.36
CA SER A 203 -15.08 14.14 -14.09
C SER A 203 -15.13 13.89 -12.58
N PRO A 204 -15.89 14.71 -11.84
CA PRO A 204 -15.81 14.73 -10.38
C PRO A 204 -16.52 13.54 -9.70
N PHE A 205 -17.38 12.83 -10.44
CA PHE A 205 -18.18 11.76 -9.87
C PHE A 205 -17.72 10.40 -10.39
N SER A 206 -17.61 9.45 -9.47
CA SER A 206 -17.43 8.04 -9.79
C SER A 206 -18.69 7.28 -9.40
N TYR A 207 -19.48 6.86 -10.40
CA TYR A 207 -20.62 5.97 -10.16
C TYR A 207 -20.17 4.52 -10.29
N GLY A 208 -20.78 3.64 -9.51
CA GLY A 208 -20.62 2.20 -9.65
C GLY A 208 -21.62 1.47 -8.76
N LEU A 209 -21.48 0.15 -8.64
CA LEU A 209 -22.44 -0.67 -7.90
C LEU A 209 -22.36 -0.40 -6.38
N LEU A 210 -23.41 0.17 -5.81
CA LEU A 210 -23.56 0.41 -4.37
C LEU A 210 -24.08 -0.85 -3.69
N ILE A 211 -23.26 -1.47 -2.85
CA ILE A 211 -23.70 -2.57 -2.01
C ILE A 211 -24.65 -1.98 -0.96
N GLN A 212 -25.92 -2.36 -1.02
CA GLN A 212 -26.93 -1.93 -0.04
C GLN A 212 -26.97 -2.89 1.14
N GLN A 213 -26.98 -4.19 0.85
CA GLN A 213 -27.07 -5.26 1.84
C GLN A 213 -26.34 -6.50 1.33
N VAL A 214 -25.90 -7.32 2.27
CA VAL A 214 -25.21 -8.59 2.02
C VAL A 214 -26.04 -9.71 2.61
N TYR A 215 -26.23 -10.78 1.86
CA TYR A 215 -26.88 -11.99 2.32
C TYR A 215 -25.87 -13.12 2.38
N ASP A 216 -25.84 -13.78 3.53
CA ASP A 216 -25.00 -14.96 3.75
C ASP A 216 -25.78 -15.98 4.59
N ASN A 217 -26.04 -17.15 4.01
CA ASN A 217 -26.63 -18.31 4.69
C ASN A 217 -27.85 -17.98 5.58
N GLY A 218 -28.73 -17.10 5.11
CA GLY A 218 -29.97 -16.74 5.82
C GLY A 218 -29.88 -15.51 6.74
N SER A 219 -28.72 -14.88 6.81
CA SER A 219 -28.53 -13.63 7.52
C SER A 219 -28.32 -12.48 6.53
N VAL A 220 -28.89 -11.33 6.85
CA VAL A 220 -28.75 -10.10 6.06
C VAL A 220 -28.00 -9.10 6.91
N TYR A 221 -26.90 -8.58 6.39
CA TYR A 221 -26.03 -7.62 7.07
C TYR A 221 -25.85 -6.36 6.23
N SER A 222 -25.69 -5.22 6.91
CA SER A 222 -25.23 -4.00 6.28
C SER A 222 -23.76 -4.15 5.83
N PRO A 223 -23.33 -3.42 4.79
CA PRO A 223 -21.95 -3.48 4.31
C PRO A 223 -20.91 -3.06 5.35
N GLU A 224 -21.31 -2.33 6.39
CA GLU A 224 -20.46 -1.88 7.49
C GLU A 224 -19.98 -3.04 8.38
N VAL A 225 -20.75 -4.14 8.47
CA VAL A 225 -20.34 -5.32 9.25
C VAL A 225 -19.12 -5.99 8.63
N LEU A 226 -18.94 -5.86 7.31
CA LEU A 226 -17.76 -6.37 6.60
C LEU A 226 -16.53 -5.47 6.76
N ASP A 227 -16.68 -4.25 7.29
CA ASP A 227 -15.55 -3.35 7.58
C ASP A 227 -14.89 -3.65 8.93
N ILE A 228 -15.40 -4.61 9.69
CA ILE A 228 -14.83 -4.99 10.98
C ILE A 228 -13.50 -5.69 10.71
N THR A 229 -12.40 -4.98 10.98
CA THR A 229 -11.05 -5.53 10.89
C THR A 229 -10.74 -6.43 12.08
N GLU A 230 -9.88 -7.43 11.85
CA GLU A 230 -9.40 -8.32 12.91
C GLU A 230 -8.69 -7.53 14.02
N ASP A 231 -7.95 -6.47 13.66
CA ASP A 231 -7.30 -5.56 14.60
C ASP A 231 -8.28 -4.86 15.55
N ALA A 232 -9.45 -4.46 15.04
CA ALA A 232 -10.48 -3.85 15.85
C ALA A 232 -11.04 -4.85 16.88
N LEU A 233 -11.22 -6.11 16.48
CA LEU A 233 -11.65 -7.18 17.38
C LEU A 233 -10.59 -7.48 18.45
N HIS A 234 -9.32 -7.59 18.05
CA HIS A 234 -8.21 -7.78 18.99
C HIS A 234 -8.12 -6.64 20.01
N LYS A 235 -8.27 -5.39 19.57
CA LYS A 235 -8.25 -4.24 20.48
C LYS A 235 -9.39 -4.30 21.50
N ARG A 236 -10.61 -4.62 21.07
CA ARG A 236 -11.78 -4.76 21.95
C ARG A 236 -11.66 -5.95 22.90
N PHE A 237 -11.10 -7.05 22.43
CA PHE A 237 -10.83 -8.22 23.25
C PHE A 237 -9.82 -7.89 24.36
N LEU A 238 -8.69 -7.25 24.01
CA LEU A 238 -7.68 -6.83 24.98
C LEU A 238 -8.23 -5.79 25.98
N GLU A 239 -9.09 -4.89 25.53
CA GLU A 239 -9.82 -3.96 26.40
C GLU A 239 -10.71 -4.71 27.40
N GLY A 240 -11.44 -5.73 26.95
CA GLY A 240 -12.21 -6.63 27.82
C GLY A 240 -11.35 -7.35 28.85
N VAL A 241 -10.21 -7.93 28.44
CA VAL A 241 -9.27 -8.59 29.36
C VAL A 241 -8.72 -7.62 30.40
N ARG A 242 -8.36 -6.39 29.98
CA ARG A 242 -7.89 -5.34 30.91
C ARG A 242 -8.96 -4.95 31.92
N ASN A 243 -10.22 -4.82 31.51
CA ASN A 243 -11.33 -4.50 32.40
C ASN A 243 -11.58 -5.61 33.41
N ILE A 244 -11.50 -6.89 32.99
CA ILE A 244 -11.62 -8.02 33.92
C ILE A 244 -10.45 -8.02 34.91
N ALA A 245 -9.22 -7.83 34.42
CA ALA A 245 -8.04 -7.79 35.27
C ALA A 245 -8.10 -6.65 36.29
N SER A 246 -8.54 -5.45 35.90
CA SER A 246 -8.66 -4.31 36.82
C SER A 246 -9.73 -4.53 37.90
N VAL A 247 -10.88 -5.12 37.53
CA VAL A 247 -11.95 -5.47 38.48
C VAL A 247 -11.47 -6.55 39.47
N CYS A 248 -10.81 -7.61 38.98
CA CYS A 248 -10.27 -8.66 39.86
C CYS A 248 -9.24 -8.11 40.86
N LEU A 249 -8.38 -7.17 40.42
CA LEU A 249 -7.41 -6.52 41.30
C LEU A 249 -8.07 -5.65 42.37
N GLN A 250 -9.14 -4.93 42.04
CA GLN A 250 -9.89 -4.11 43.00
C GLN A 250 -10.63 -4.96 44.04
N ILE A 251 -11.20 -6.09 43.62
CA ILE A 251 -11.90 -7.01 44.51
C ILE A 251 -10.91 -7.83 45.36
N GLY A 252 -9.64 -7.92 44.95
CA GLY A 252 -8.64 -8.75 45.61
C GLY A 252 -8.84 -10.25 45.38
N TYR A 253 -9.58 -10.61 44.33
CA TYR A 253 -9.84 -12.01 43.99
C TYR A 253 -8.80 -12.51 42.97
N PRO A 254 -7.94 -13.49 43.33
CA PRO A 254 -6.86 -13.93 42.46
C PRO A 254 -7.39 -14.80 41.31
N THR A 255 -7.26 -14.27 40.11
CA THR A 255 -7.48 -14.96 38.83
C THR A 255 -6.16 -15.06 38.08
N LEU A 256 -6.04 -16.00 37.13
CA LEU A 256 -4.83 -16.17 36.30
C LEU A 256 -4.33 -14.85 35.68
N ALA A 257 -5.25 -13.95 35.29
CA ALA A 257 -4.92 -12.65 34.73
C ALA A 257 -4.51 -11.59 35.79
N SER A 258 -4.98 -11.68 37.03
CA SER A 258 -4.72 -10.68 38.07
C SER A 258 -3.53 -11.01 38.97
N ILE A 259 -3.15 -12.29 39.09
CA ILE A 259 -2.03 -12.73 39.95
C ILE A 259 -0.71 -12.01 39.62
N PRO A 260 -0.27 -11.92 38.34
CA PRO A 260 0.98 -11.21 38.02
C PRO A 260 0.93 -9.74 38.41
N HIS A 261 -0.21 -9.08 38.18
CA HIS A 261 -0.39 -7.67 38.52
C HIS A 261 -0.48 -7.42 40.03
N SER A 262 -1.06 -8.35 40.80
CA SER A 262 -1.13 -8.27 42.25
C SER A 262 0.26 -8.34 42.90
N ILE A 263 1.09 -9.29 42.44
CA ILE A 263 2.48 -9.45 42.93
C ILE A 263 3.32 -8.22 42.56
N ILE A 264 3.23 -7.74 41.31
CA ILE A 264 3.96 -6.54 40.86
C ILE A 264 3.52 -5.30 41.65
N ASN A 265 2.23 -5.13 41.92
CA ASN A 265 1.74 -4.00 42.71
C ASN A 265 2.19 -4.06 44.18
N GLY A 266 2.19 -5.25 44.78
CA GLY A 266 2.76 -5.45 46.11
C GLY A 266 4.24 -5.08 46.15
N TYR A 267 4.99 -5.52 45.14
CA TYR A 267 6.41 -5.20 45.00
C TYR A 267 6.66 -3.69 44.82
N LYS A 268 5.89 -3.02 43.96
CA LYS A 268 5.95 -1.57 43.77
C LYS A 268 5.67 -0.79 45.05
N ARG A 269 4.71 -1.23 45.87
CA ARG A 269 4.40 -0.57 47.15
C ARG A 269 5.56 -0.67 48.14
N VAL A 270 6.20 -1.84 48.24
CA VAL A 270 7.37 -2.03 49.11
C VAL A 270 8.55 -1.20 48.63
N LEU A 271 8.80 -1.17 47.31
CA LEU A 271 9.83 -0.34 46.71
C LEU A 271 9.58 1.15 46.95
N ALA A 272 8.34 1.62 46.77
CA ALA A 272 7.99 3.02 47.01
C ALA A 272 8.32 3.45 48.44
N VAL A 273 7.94 2.63 49.44
CA VAL A 273 8.26 2.90 50.85
C VAL A 273 9.77 2.93 51.11
N ALA A 274 10.53 2.01 50.52
CA ALA A 274 11.98 1.95 50.72
C ALA A 274 12.76 3.08 50.03
N VAL A 275 12.22 3.61 48.92
CA VAL A 275 12.75 4.81 48.27
C VAL A 275 12.48 6.04 49.15
N GLU A 276 11.28 6.17 49.73
CA GLU A 276 10.93 7.32 50.59
C GLU A 276 11.63 7.30 51.96
N THR A 277 11.92 6.12 52.51
CA THR A 277 12.50 5.96 53.86
C THR A 277 14.01 5.74 53.88
N ASP A 278 14.68 5.88 52.72
CA ASP A 278 16.11 5.62 52.51
C ASP A 278 16.61 4.23 52.96
N TYR A 279 15.69 3.29 53.21
CA TYR A 279 16.03 1.94 53.63
C TYR A 279 16.66 1.14 52.48
N SER A 280 17.84 0.53 52.71
CA SER A 280 18.59 -0.22 51.68
C SER A 280 18.24 -1.71 51.71
N PHE A 281 17.86 -2.26 50.57
CA PHE A 281 17.78 -3.69 50.34
C PHE A 281 18.21 -3.98 48.90
N PRO A 282 18.71 -5.19 48.59
CA PRO A 282 19.42 -5.47 47.34
C PRO A 282 18.67 -5.03 46.07
N LEU A 283 17.35 -5.15 46.08
CA LEU A 283 16.49 -4.79 44.94
C LEU A 283 15.97 -3.35 44.99
N ALA A 284 15.99 -2.67 46.14
CA ALA A 284 15.73 -1.23 46.22
C ALA A 284 16.96 -0.42 45.81
N ASP A 285 18.17 -0.94 46.02
CA ASP A 285 19.41 -0.29 45.64
C ASP A 285 19.52 -0.20 44.10
N GLU A 286 19.04 -1.22 43.38
CA GLU A 286 18.89 -1.19 41.91
C GLU A 286 17.88 -0.12 41.44
N VAL A 287 16.77 0.06 42.16
CA VAL A 287 15.75 1.06 41.81
C VAL A 287 16.17 2.48 42.22
N LYS A 288 16.93 2.64 43.31
CA LYS A 288 17.55 3.91 43.70
C LYS A 288 18.64 4.30 42.71
N ALA A 289 19.43 3.35 42.22
CA ALA A 289 20.36 3.55 41.11
C ALA A 289 19.63 3.92 39.79
N PHE A 290 18.44 3.34 39.53
CA PHE A 290 17.60 3.69 38.39
C PHE A 290 17.02 5.11 38.46
N LEU A 291 16.63 5.57 39.65
CA LEU A 291 16.15 6.94 39.86
C LEU A 291 17.28 7.98 39.87
N ALA A 292 18.50 7.58 40.26
CA ALA A 292 19.69 8.43 40.20
C ALA A 292 20.25 8.54 38.77
N ASP A 293 20.26 7.45 37.99
CA ASP A 293 20.75 7.40 36.61
C ASP A 293 19.75 6.68 35.68
N PRO A 294 18.78 7.41 35.09
CA PRO A 294 17.76 6.84 34.21
C PRO A 294 18.29 6.23 32.90
N SER A 295 19.53 6.54 32.51
CA SER A 295 20.16 6.12 31.24
C SER A 295 20.90 4.77 31.35
N ALA A 296 21.38 4.39 32.53
CA ALA A 296 22.23 3.20 32.71
C ALA A 296 21.46 1.88 32.57
N PHE A 297 20.17 1.87 32.88
CA PHE A 297 19.32 0.68 32.82
C PHE A 297 18.49 0.54 31.54
N ALA A 298 18.39 1.57 30.70
CA ALA A 298 17.87 1.40 29.33
C ALA A 298 18.70 0.37 28.54
N ALA A 299 19.99 0.21 28.89
CA ALA A 299 20.88 -0.82 28.37
C ALA A 299 20.70 -2.21 29.03
N ALA A 300 20.17 -2.28 30.26
CA ALA A 300 20.10 -3.52 31.06
C ALA A 300 18.71 -4.19 31.08
N VAL A 301 17.65 -3.54 30.61
CA VAL A 301 16.30 -4.14 30.46
C VAL A 301 16.16 -4.93 29.14
N ALA A 302 17.01 -4.65 28.15
CA ALA A 302 17.06 -5.36 26.87
C ALA A 302 17.23 -6.90 26.98
N PRO A 303 18.02 -7.47 27.92
CA PRO A 303 18.20 -8.91 28.06
C PRO A 303 17.09 -9.61 28.88
N ALA A 304 16.36 -8.89 29.75
CA ALA A 304 15.34 -9.48 30.61
C ALA A 304 13.99 -9.66 29.88
N ALA A 305 13.68 -8.76 28.95
CA ALA A 305 12.50 -8.88 28.08
C ALA A 305 12.65 -10.03 27.06
N THR A 306 13.87 -10.35 26.63
CA THR A 306 14.16 -11.51 25.77
C THR A 306 14.00 -12.85 26.52
N ALA A 307 14.38 -12.92 27.79
CA ALA A 307 14.26 -14.14 28.60
C ALA A 307 12.80 -14.49 28.96
N ALA A 308 11.95 -13.48 29.23
CA ALA A 308 10.52 -13.68 29.45
C ALA A 308 9.76 -14.04 28.16
N ALA A 309 10.26 -13.60 27.00
CA ALA A 309 9.72 -13.98 25.70
C ALA A 309 10.13 -15.41 25.27
N GLU A 310 11.31 -15.88 25.67
CA GLU A 310 11.78 -17.25 25.39
C GLU A 310 11.08 -18.31 26.26
N ALA A 311 10.69 -18.01 27.50
CA ALA A 311 10.00 -18.96 28.38
C ALA A 311 8.51 -19.19 28.00
N ALA A 312 7.91 -18.31 27.21
CA ALA A 312 6.52 -18.43 26.76
C ALA A 312 6.36 -19.13 25.39
N ALA A 313 7.47 -19.54 24.76
CA ALA A 313 7.46 -20.10 23.41
C ALA A 313 8.13 -21.49 23.35
N ALA A 314 7.44 -22.51 23.88
CA ALA A 314 7.65 -23.91 23.52
C ALA A 314 6.41 -24.42 22.73
N PRO A 315 6.59 -25.20 21.64
CA PRO A 315 5.60 -25.26 20.56
C PRO A 315 4.58 -26.39 20.70
N ALA A 316 3.32 -26.08 20.36
CA ALA A 316 2.30 -27.08 20.02
C ALA A 316 2.36 -27.38 18.51
N ALA A 317 2.30 -28.65 18.16
CA ALA A 317 2.52 -29.19 16.84
C ALA A 317 1.28 -29.19 15.91
N ALA A 318 1.58 -29.21 14.61
CA ALA A 318 0.82 -29.73 13.46
C ALA A 318 -0.37 -28.93 12.88
N ALA A 319 -0.21 -28.46 11.64
CA ALA A 319 -0.91 -29.00 10.44
C ALA A 319 -0.46 -28.28 9.15
N GLU A 320 0.01 -29.06 8.15
CA GLU A 320 0.21 -28.61 6.76
C GLU A 320 -1.14 -28.33 6.05
N PRO A 321 -1.12 -27.62 4.92
CA PRO A 321 -1.40 -28.36 3.69
C PRO A 321 -0.45 -28.07 2.52
N ALA A 322 -0.53 -29.00 1.59
CA ALA A 322 0.36 -29.31 0.50
C ALA A 322 0.36 -28.34 -0.70
N LYS A 323 1.38 -28.56 -1.52
CA LYS A 323 1.74 -27.98 -2.82
C LYS A 323 0.66 -28.19 -3.89
N GLU A 324 0.58 -27.24 -4.82
CA GLU A 324 0.34 -27.56 -6.23
C GLU A 324 1.39 -26.84 -7.10
N GLU A 325 2.04 -27.65 -7.93
CA GLU A 325 3.04 -27.30 -8.94
C GLU A 325 2.36 -26.72 -10.18
N SER A 326 3.06 -25.87 -10.93
CA SER A 326 2.75 -25.65 -12.34
C SER A 326 3.98 -25.94 -13.18
N GLU A 327 3.94 -27.07 -13.89
CA GLU A 327 4.89 -27.50 -14.89
C GLU A 327 4.92 -26.59 -16.11
N ASP A 328 6.14 -26.40 -16.63
CA ASP A 328 6.50 -25.59 -17.78
C ASP A 328 6.54 -26.49 -19.04
N GLY A 329 5.53 -26.36 -19.89
CA GLY A 329 5.39 -27.14 -21.14
C GLY A 329 5.71 -26.34 -22.40
N LYS A 330 6.94 -26.46 -22.91
CA LYS A 330 7.36 -25.96 -24.24
C LYS A 330 6.50 -26.53 -25.38
N ARG A 331 6.04 -25.67 -26.30
CA ARG A 331 6.19 -25.75 -27.79
C ARG A 331 5.31 -24.72 -28.50
N GLY A 332 5.91 -23.84 -29.30
CA GLY A 332 5.54 -23.77 -30.72
C GLY A 332 5.88 -22.43 -31.37
N ARG A 333 6.70 -22.48 -32.42
CA ARG A 333 7.16 -21.37 -33.26
C ARG A 333 6.01 -20.66 -33.99
N GLY A 334 6.08 -19.33 -34.08
CA GLY A 334 5.31 -18.53 -35.04
C GLY A 334 6.06 -17.25 -35.42
N ARG A 335 6.59 -17.20 -36.63
CA ARG A 335 7.23 -16.01 -37.25
C ARG A 335 6.16 -14.97 -37.60
N GLY A 336 6.43 -13.68 -37.35
CA GLY A 336 5.69 -12.61 -38.01
C GLY A 336 5.80 -11.20 -37.44
N ARG A 337 6.55 -10.35 -38.16
CA ARG A 337 6.47 -8.86 -38.22
C ARG A 337 6.87 -8.04 -36.98
N LYS A 338 8.15 -7.65 -36.95
CA LYS A 338 8.63 -6.42 -36.29
C LYS A 338 8.16 -5.20 -37.09
N ARG A 339 7.35 -4.32 -36.49
CA ARG A 339 7.24 -2.92 -36.90
C ARG A 339 8.28 -2.12 -36.11
N ALA A 340 9.04 -1.30 -36.83
CA ALA A 340 10.01 -0.36 -36.27
C ALA A 340 9.28 0.71 -35.46
N ALA A 341 9.56 0.78 -34.16
CA ALA A 341 9.23 1.91 -33.32
C ALA A 341 10.50 2.78 -33.22
N ALA A 342 10.34 4.07 -33.48
CA ALA A 342 11.38 5.08 -33.43
C ALA A 342 12.05 5.13 -32.05
N ASP A 343 13.39 5.24 -32.05
CA ASP A 343 14.23 5.42 -30.87
C ASP A 343 13.84 6.72 -30.14
N GLN A 344 13.24 6.58 -28.97
CA GLN A 344 13.29 7.57 -27.89
C GLN A 344 14.44 7.17 -26.96
N PRO A 345 15.18 8.13 -26.36
CA PRO A 345 16.28 7.81 -25.46
C PRO A 345 15.74 6.95 -24.31
N ARG A 346 16.18 5.69 -24.26
CA ARG A 346 15.80 4.76 -23.18
C ARG A 346 16.37 5.29 -21.88
N ALA A 347 15.50 5.73 -20.98
CA ALA A 347 15.89 6.04 -19.59
C ALA A 347 16.61 4.82 -18.97
N ASP A 348 17.79 5.05 -18.41
CA ASP A 348 18.56 4.01 -17.76
C ASP A 348 17.85 3.52 -16.50
N LEU A 349 17.66 2.20 -16.41
CA LEU A 349 17.00 1.56 -15.29
C LEU A 349 18.05 1.17 -14.25
N VAL A 350 18.00 1.78 -13.06
CA VAL A 350 18.88 1.46 -11.94
C VAL A 350 18.07 0.79 -10.85
N ARG A 351 18.44 -0.46 -10.52
CA ARG A 351 17.86 -1.17 -9.36
C ARG A 351 18.68 -0.86 -8.12
N LEU A 352 18.08 -0.13 -7.20
CA LEU A 352 18.65 0.21 -5.92
C LEU A 352 17.90 -0.56 -4.83
N SER A 353 18.46 -1.61 -4.29
CA SER A 353 17.75 -2.36 -3.26
C SER A 353 18.13 -1.81 -1.90
N VAL A 354 17.16 -1.33 -1.12
CA VAL A 354 17.38 -0.92 0.27
C VAL A 354 17.34 -2.20 1.10
N VAL A 355 18.45 -2.93 1.07
CA VAL A 355 18.52 -4.26 1.70
C VAL A 355 19.10 -4.16 3.11
N ARG A 356 18.23 -4.53 4.05
CA ARG A 356 18.48 -5.14 5.36
C ARG A 356 19.14 -4.28 6.45
N TRP A 357 18.41 -4.23 7.57
CA TRP A 357 18.66 -3.45 8.77
C TRP A 357 17.86 -3.97 9.96
N THR A 358 18.27 -3.67 11.18
CA THR A 358 17.51 -3.91 12.42
C THR A 358 16.10 -3.31 12.36
N TYR A 359 15.22 -3.84 13.20
CA TYR A 359 13.88 -3.34 13.43
C TYR A 359 13.91 -1.87 13.93
N CYS A 360 12.91 -1.07 13.55
CA CYS A 360 12.70 0.29 14.11
C CYS A 360 13.76 1.38 13.83
N VAL A 361 14.68 1.19 12.88
CA VAL A 361 15.66 2.25 12.48
C VAL A 361 15.10 3.32 11.53
N GLY A 362 13.85 3.18 11.07
CA GLY A 362 13.18 4.18 10.23
C GLY A 362 13.41 4.07 8.70
N LYS A 363 13.77 2.89 8.18
CA LYS A 363 13.88 2.60 6.72
C LYS A 363 12.64 3.00 5.92
N SER A 364 11.49 2.45 6.29
CA SER A 364 10.23 2.73 5.60
C SER A 364 9.87 4.20 5.72
N SER A 365 10.24 4.85 6.83
CA SER A 365 10.08 6.30 7.02
C SER A 365 10.99 7.12 6.10
N LEU A 366 12.25 6.69 5.87
CA LEU A 366 13.14 7.30 4.89
C LEU A 366 12.63 7.09 3.45
N LEU A 367 12.10 5.90 3.15
CA LEU A 367 11.51 5.59 1.85
C LEU A 367 10.26 6.44 1.59
N LEU A 368 9.35 6.51 2.56
CA LEU A 368 8.13 7.34 2.50
C LEU A 368 8.50 8.81 2.37
N ARG A 369 9.52 9.27 3.11
CA ARG A 369 10.00 10.65 2.99
C ARG A 369 10.58 10.91 1.60
N PHE A 370 11.40 10.02 1.07
CA PHE A 370 11.97 10.17 -0.26
C PHE A 370 10.93 10.06 -1.39
N ALA A 371 9.94 9.17 -1.26
CA ALA A 371 8.95 8.94 -2.31
C ALA A 371 7.82 9.98 -2.28
N ASP A 372 7.29 10.26 -1.09
CA ASP A 372 6.03 10.98 -0.90
C ASP A 372 6.20 12.28 -0.09
N ASN A 373 7.42 12.62 0.36
CA ASN A 373 7.73 13.76 1.24
C ASN A 373 6.91 13.81 2.54
N THR A 374 6.34 12.67 2.96
CA THR A 374 5.53 12.54 4.16
C THR A 374 6.24 11.75 5.26
N PHE A 375 5.88 12.02 6.52
CA PHE A 375 6.30 11.25 7.68
C PHE A 375 5.09 11.02 8.60
N SER A 376 4.86 9.77 8.94
CA SER A 376 3.82 9.35 9.87
C SER A 376 4.46 8.81 11.15
N GLY A 377 4.12 9.39 12.30
CA GLY A 377 4.57 8.90 13.61
C GLY A 377 3.92 7.59 14.05
N SER A 378 2.84 7.16 13.39
CA SER A 378 2.23 5.85 13.56
C SER A 378 3.08 4.79 12.85
N TYR A 379 3.99 4.16 13.58
CA TYR A 379 4.81 3.07 13.06
C TYR A 379 3.93 1.83 12.82
N ILE A 380 3.75 1.44 11.56
CA ILE A 380 3.19 0.15 11.17
C ILE A 380 4.38 -0.75 10.85
N THR A 381 4.39 -1.96 11.40
CA THR A 381 5.41 -2.96 11.06
C THR A 381 5.28 -3.38 9.61
N THR A 382 6.34 -3.26 8.81
CA THR A 382 6.34 -3.72 7.41
C THR A 382 6.19 -5.24 7.37
N ILE A 383 5.01 -5.72 6.97
CA ILE A 383 4.75 -7.13 6.69
C ILE A 383 5.12 -7.38 5.23
N GLY A 384 6.27 -8.00 4.98
CA GLY A 384 6.74 -8.35 3.63
C GLY A 384 7.76 -7.38 3.03
N VAL A 385 7.80 -7.30 1.69
CA VAL A 385 8.71 -6.44 0.92
C VAL A 385 7.89 -5.42 0.14
N ASP A 386 8.13 -4.14 0.40
CA ASP A 386 7.50 -3.03 -0.33
C ASP A 386 8.38 -2.60 -1.51
N PHE A 387 7.75 -2.21 -2.61
CA PHE A 387 8.42 -1.90 -3.87
C PHE A 387 7.95 -0.54 -4.39
N LYS A 388 8.87 0.43 -4.45
CA LYS A 388 8.61 1.76 -4.99
C LYS A 388 9.51 2.08 -6.17
N ILE A 389 8.97 2.81 -7.14
CA ILE A 389 9.74 3.32 -8.29
C ILE A 389 9.71 4.85 -8.26
N ARG A 390 10.88 5.49 -8.23
CA ARG A 390 11.01 6.95 -8.40
C ARG A 390 11.92 7.24 -9.60
N THR A 391 11.55 8.20 -10.45
CA THR A 391 12.44 8.67 -11.51
C THR A 391 13.16 9.92 -11.01
N VAL A 392 14.49 9.91 -11.02
CA VAL A 392 15.33 11.02 -10.59
C VAL A 392 16.19 11.47 -11.77
N GLU A 393 16.42 12.78 -11.90
CA GLU A 393 17.27 13.36 -12.94
C GLU A 393 18.62 13.73 -12.31
N ILE A 394 19.68 13.00 -12.68
CA ILE A 394 21.03 13.19 -12.14
C ILE A 394 21.97 13.38 -13.33
N ASN A 395 22.77 14.45 -13.32
CA ASN A 395 23.70 14.78 -14.40
C ASN A 395 23.06 14.88 -15.79
N GLY A 396 21.79 15.31 -15.87
CA GLY A 396 21.02 15.43 -17.11
C GLY A 396 20.48 14.09 -17.67
N GLU A 397 20.72 12.98 -16.98
CA GLU A 397 20.18 11.65 -17.31
C GLU A 397 18.98 11.34 -16.41
N LYS A 398 17.85 10.94 -17.02
CA LYS A 398 16.66 10.47 -16.28
C LYS A 398 16.82 9.01 -15.92
N VAL A 399 16.97 8.73 -14.63
CA VAL A 399 17.20 7.39 -14.10
C VAL A 399 15.98 6.92 -13.33
N LYS A 400 15.51 5.72 -13.65
CA LYS A 400 14.41 5.08 -12.89
C LYS A 400 15.01 4.25 -11.76
N LEU A 401 14.85 4.73 -10.54
CA LEU A 401 15.21 4.03 -9.31
C LEU A 401 14.09 3.06 -8.93
N GLN A 402 14.45 1.79 -8.84
CA GLN A 402 13.61 0.76 -8.23
C GLN A 402 14.11 0.49 -6.83
N ILE A 403 13.32 0.89 -5.83
CA ILE A 403 13.64 0.78 -4.41
C ILE A 403 12.84 -0.34 -3.78
N TRP A 404 13.55 -1.29 -3.18
CA TRP A 404 12.98 -2.43 -2.46
C TRP A 404 13.17 -2.22 -0.95
N ASP A 405 12.08 -2.04 -0.21
CA ASP A 405 12.07 -1.95 1.26
C ASP A 405 11.73 -3.32 1.85
N THR A 406 12.63 -3.86 2.67
CA THR A 406 12.55 -5.24 3.17
C THR A 406 12.20 -5.26 4.66
N ALA A 407 11.23 -6.11 5.06
CA ALA A 407 10.91 -6.32 6.46
C ALA A 407 12.16 -6.68 7.28
N GLY A 408 12.42 -5.90 8.33
CA GLY A 408 13.62 -6.01 9.18
C GLY A 408 13.56 -7.10 10.24
N GLN A 409 12.68 -8.11 10.11
CA GLN A 409 12.61 -9.19 11.08
C GLN A 409 13.57 -10.32 10.67
N GLU A 410 14.51 -10.59 11.57
CA GLU A 410 15.47 -11.68 11.55
C GLU A 410 14.84 -13.06 11.34
N ARG A 411 13.54 -13.22 11.65
CA ARG A 411 12.75 -14.44 11.43
C ARG A 411 12.54 -14.82 9.95
N PHE A 412 12.73 -13.89 9.00
CA PHE A 412 12.54 -14.14 7.56
C PHE A 412 13.85 -14.22 6.75
N ARG A 413 14.95 -14.63 7.41
CA ARG A 413 16.31 -14.61 6.85
C ARG A 413 16.45 -15.36 5.51
N THR A 414 15.69 -16.44 5.30
CA THR A 414 15.70 -17.27 4.08
C THR A 414 15.15 -16.53 2.86
N ILE A 415 14.12 -15.69 3.05
CA ILE A 415 13.42 -14.98 1.97
C ILE A 415 14.28 -13.83 1.41
N THR A 416 15.14 -13.24 2.25
CA THR A 416 15.98 -12.08 1.86
C THR A 416 17.04 -12.43 0.80
N SER A 417 17.48 -13.70 0.72
CA SER A 417 18.53 -14.13 -0.21
C SER A 417 18.21 -13.86 -1.68
N THR A 418 16.93 -14.02 -2.06
CA THR A 418 16.42 -13.81 -3.43
C THR A 418 16.52 -12.35 -3.89
N TYR A 419 16.47 -11.39 -2.97
CA TYR A 419 16.46 -9.95 -3.29
C TYR A 419 17.86 -9.37 -3.54
N TYR A 420 18.92 -10.07 -3.13
CA TYR A 420 20.29 -9.66 -3.46
C TYR A 420 20.57 -9.77 -4.96
N ARG A 421 19.86 -10.65 -5.68
CA ARG A 421 20.11 -10.93 -7.09
C ARG A 421 19.70 -9.76 -8.00
N GLY A 422 20.68 -9.10 -8.62
CA GLY A 422 20.44 -7.98 -9.54
C GLY A 422 20.26 -6.62 -8.87
N THR A 423 20.70 -6.51 -7.61
CA THR A 423 20.86 -5.24 -6.90
C THR A 423 22.14 -4.54 -7.34
N HIS A 424 22.08 -3.23 -7.65
CA HIS A 424 23.27 -2.46 -8.05
C HIS A 424 23.84 -1.61 -6.89
N GLY A 425 22.99 -1.22 -5.94
CA GLY A 425 23.40 -0.49 -4.74
C GLY A 425 22.59 -0.90 -3.51
N VAL A 426 23.24 -0.90 -2.36
CA VAL A 426 22.66 -1.25 -1.05
C VAL A 426 22.84 -0.10 -0.07
N ILE A 427 21.74 0.31 0.55
CA ILE A 427 21.74 1.34 1.59
C ILE A 427 21.76 0.71 2.96
N VAL A 428 22.76 1.12 3.72
CA VAL A 428 23.02 0.66 5.06
C VAL A 428 22.58 1.84 6.02
N VAL A 429 21.30 1.96 6.48
CA VAL A 429 20.69 2.77 7.60
C VAL A 429 20.68 2.31 9.11
N TYR A 430 21.58 2.78 10.00
CA TYR A 430 21.49 2.57 11.47
C TYR A 430 20.73 3.69 12.18
N ASP A 431 20.34 3.46 13.43
CA ASP A 431 19.75 4.48 14.30
C ASP A 431 20.85 5.12 15.17
N VAL A 432 21.00 6.44 15.09
CA VAL A 432 22.05 7.17 15.82
C VAL A 432 21.80 7.16 17.35
N THR A 433 20.55 6.96 17.77
CA THR A 433 20.17 6.81 19.19
C THR A 433 20.45 5.40 19.74
N SER A 434 20.78 4.42 18.88
CA SER A 434 20.93 3.01 19.26
C SER A 434 22.32 2.47 18.90
N ALA A 435 23.19 2.31 19.91
CA ALA A 435 24.50 1.69 19.74
C ALA A 435 24.41 0.24 19.22
N GLU A 436 23.39 -0.52 19.62
CA GLU A 436 23.18 -1.90 19.16
C GLU A 436 22.96 -1.96 17.63
N SER A 437 22.20 -1.00 17.09
CA SER A 437 21.98 -0.90 15.65
C SER A 437 23.29 -0.65 14.90
N PHE A 438 24.22 0.11 15.50
CA PHE A 438 25.54 0.37 14.92
C PHE A 438 26.48 -0.84 15.00
N VAL A 439 26.48 -1.60 16.11
CA VAL A 439 27.30 -2.83 16.25
C VAL A 439 26.91 -3.88 15.21
N ASN A 440 25.60 -4.00 14.93
CA ASN A 440 25.09 -4.95 13.94
C ASN A 440 25.49 -4.62 12.48
N VAL A 441 25.96 -3.40 12.20
CA VAL A 441 26.40 -2.97 10.85
C VAL A 441 27.51 -3.86 10.30
N LYS A 442 28.49 -4.22 11.13
CA LYS A 442 29.60 -5.11 10.71
C LYS A 442 29.08 -6.46 10.20
N ARG A 443 28.06 -7.01 10.87
CA ARG A 443 27.44 -8.29 10.49
C ARG A 443 26.72 -8.16 9.15
N TRP A 444 25.96 -7.09 8.93
CA TRP A 444 25.24 -6.90 7.66
C TRP A 444 26.18 -6.64 6.50
N LEU A 445 27.24 -5.86 6.69
CA LEU A 445 28.27 -5.65 5.66
C LEU A 445 28.93 -6.98 5.26
N HIS A 446 29.20 -7.86 6.22
CA HIS A 446 29.74 -9.18 5.93
C HIS A 446 28.76 -10.05 5.13
N GLU A 447 27.47 -10.04 5.47
CA GLU A 447 26.43 -10.77 4.74
C GLU A 447 26.22 -10.24 3.31
N ILE A 448 26.27 -8.92 3.12
CA ILE A 448 26.22 -8.29 1.79
C ILE A 448 27.43 -8.71 0.95
N ASN A 449 28.62 -8.77 1.54
CA ASN A 449 29.83 -9.26 0.86
C ASN A 449 29.72 -10.72 0.41
N GLN A 450 29.06 -11.59 1.19
CA GLN A 450 28.91 -13.00 0.84
C GLN A 450 27.90 -13.22 -0.29
N ASN A 451 26.90 -12.34 -0.42
CA ASN A 451 25.78 -12.54 -1.33
C ASN A 451 25.85 -11.68 -2.60
N CYS A 452 26.78 -10.72 -2.69
CA CYS A 452 26.88 -9.75 -3.78
C CYS A 452 28.34 -9.41 -4.15
N ASP A 453 28.74 -9.70 -5.40
CA ASP A 453 30.13 -9.57 -5.86
C ASP A 453 30.51 -8.18 -6.42
N ASP A 454 29.56 -7.27 -6.68
CA ASP A 454 29.85 -5.91 -7.19
C ASP A 454 28.69 -4.95 -6.91
N VAL A 455 28.64 -4.37 -5.71
CA VAL A 455 27.52 -3.53 -5.25
C VAL A 455 28.03 -2.28 -4.54
N CYS A 456 27.52 -1.12 -4.97
CA CYS A 456 27.78 0.16 -4.31
C CYS A 456 27.10 0.22 -2.94
N ARG A 457 27.78 0.73 -1.92
CA ARG A 457 27.29 0.73 -0.53
C ARG A 457 27.39 2.13 0.04
N ILE A 458 26.41 2.51 0.84
CA ILE A 458 26.46 3.70 1.69
C ILE A 458 26.04 3.33 3.10
N LEU A 459 26.64 3.98 4.09
CA LEU A 459 26.25 3.88 5.49
C LEU A 459 25.48 5.16 5.87
N VAL A 460 24.41 5.02 6.63
CA VAL A 460 23.44 6.07 6.90
C VAL A 460 23.08 6.00 8.38
N GLY A 461 23.26 7.07 9.14
CA GLY A 461 22.73 7.20 10.50
C GLY A 461 21.42 7.98 10.46
N ASN A 462 20.30 7.35 10.81
CA ASN A 462 18.97 7.97 10.84
C ASN A 462 18.57 8.39 12.27
N LYS A 463 17.55 9.26 12.37
CA LYS A 463 17.07 9.89 13.62
C LYS A 463 18.06 10.87 14.24
N ASN A 464 18.77 11.64 13.41
CA ASN A 464 19.61 12.75 13.87
C ASN A 464 18.79 14.01 14.23
N ASP A 465 17.51 13.87 14.57
CA ASP A 465 16.61 14.98 14.93
C ASP A 465 16.81 15.50 16.36
N ASP A 466 17.50 14.74 17.22
CA ASP A 466 17.81 15.18 18.58
C ASP A 466 19.28 14.89 18.92
N PRO A 467 20.14 15.93 18.96
CA PRO A 467 21.54 15.79 19.35
C PRO A 467 21.74 15.27 20.78
N GLY A 468 20.75 15.45 21.68
CA GLY A 468 20.85 15.06 23.09
C GLY A 468 20.69 13.57 23.34
N SER A 469 19.97 12.86 22.46
CA SER A 469 19.79 11.40 22.52
C SER A 469 20.76 10.63 21.62
N LYS A 470 21.75 11.34 21.05
CA LYS A 470 22.78 10.77 20.17
C LYS A 470 23.74 9.88 20.98
N VAL A 471 23.68 8.58 20.77
CA VAL A 471 24.57 7.60 21.45
C VAL A 471 25.79 7.27 20.58
N VAL A 472 25.66 7.31 19.26
CA VAL A 472 26.76 7.05 18.32
C VAL A 472 27.39 8.37 17.88
N GLU A 473 28.64 8.62 18.27
CA GLU A 473 29.38 9.80 17.84
C GLU A 473 29.66 9.79 16.33
N THR A 474 29.51 10.95 15.69
CA THR A 474 29.76 11.11 14.24
C THR A 474 31.20 10.75 13.88
N ASN A 475 32.17 11.09 14.74
CA ASN A 475 33.58 10.79 14.51
C ASN A 475 33.85 9.28 14.46
N ASP A 476 33.20 8.50 15.31
CA ASP A 476 33.40 7.05 15.36
C ASP A 476 32.71 6.34 14.21
N ALA A 477 31.51 6.79 13.85
CA ALA A 477 30.83 6.33 12.64
C ALA A 477 31.67 6.65 11.37
N GLN A 478 32.30 7.83 11.32
CA GLN A 478 33.11 8.24 10.19
C GLN A 478 34.40 7.42 10.08
N LYS A 479 35.14 7.22 11.18
CA LYS A 479 36.30 6.31 11.20
C LYS A 479 35.93 4.91 10.75
N PHE A 480 34.78 4.39 11.17
CA PHE A 480 34.30 3.08 10.76
C PHE A 480 33.97 3.03 9.26
N ALA A 481 33.34 4.07 8.73
CA ALA A 481 33.03 4.19 7.32
C ALA A 481 34.31 4.26 6.45
N GLU A 482 35.31 5.02 6.88
CA GLU A 482 36.63 5.11 6.24
C GLU A 482 37.38 3.78 6.24
N GLN A 483 37.37 3.04 7.36
CA GLN A 483 37.97 1.71 7.46
C GLN A 483 37.34 0.70 6.49
N MET A 484 36.05 0.84 6.20
CA MET A 484 35.30 -0.05 5.31
C MET A 484 35.26 0.46 3.86
N GLY A 485 35.76 1.67 3.58
CA GLY A 485 35.71 2.31 2.27
C GLY A 485 34.28 2.69 1.83
N ILE A 486 33.41 3.05 2.77
CA ILE A 486 31.99 3.37 2.55
C ILE A 486 31.74 4.84 2.91
N GLN A 487 30.85 5.52 2.21
CA GLN A 487 30.45 6.89 2.56
C GLN A 487 29.39 6.90 3.68
N LEU A 488 29.54 7.80 4.66
CA LEU A 488 28.61 8.01 5.77
C LEU A 488 27.69 9.20 5.49
N PHE A 489 26.39 9.04 5.72
CA PHE A 489 25.40 10.11 5.73
C PHE A 489 24.61 10.11 7.04
N GLU A 490 24.54 11.24 7.73
CA GLU A 490 23.57 11.41 8.82
C GLU A 490 22.29 12.02 8.27
N THR A 491 21.15 11.37 8.51
CA THR A 491 19.84 11.72 7.98
C THR A 491 18.79 11.81 9.09
N SER A 492 17.73 12.57 8.83
CA SER A 492 16.54 12.56 9.67
C SER A 492 15.31 12.43 8.81
N ALA A 493 14.63 11.28 8.88
CA ALA A 493 13.34 11.10 8.23
C ALA A 493 12.27 12.07 8.74
N LYS A 494 12.36 12.51 10.00
CA LYS A 494 11.40 13.41 10.64
C LYS A 494 11.56 14.86 10.19
N GLU A 495 12.80 15.36 10.15
CA GLU A 495 13.10 16.74 9.74
C GLU A 495 13.43 16.88 8.24
N ASN A 496 13.46 15.76 7.51
CA ASN A 496 13.83 15.69 6.10
C ASN A 496 15.26 16.20 5.82
N ILE A 497 16.19 15.92 6.73
CA ILE A 497 17.60 16.33 6.60
C ILE A 497 18.36 15.24 5.84
N ASN A 498 19.09 15.64 4.78
CA ASN A 498 19.98 14.80 3.96
C ASN A 498 19.35 13.56 3.30
N VAL A 499 18.01 13.46 3.25
CA VAL A 499 17.32 12.29 2.68
C VAL A 499 17.49 12.24 1.15
N GLU A 500 17.26 13.36 0.46
CA GLU A 500 17.41 13.42 -1.01
C GLU A 500 18.88 13.30 -1.44
N ASP A 501 19.79 13.96 -0.73
CA ASP A 501 21.22 13.96 -1.03
C ASP A 501 21.83 12.56 -0.94
N MET A 502 21.44 11.79 0.09
CA MET A 502 21.84 10.39 0.24
C MET A 502 21.41 9.53 -0.96
N PHE A 503 20.15 9.62 -1.39
CA PHE A 503 19.63 8.83 -2.52
C PHE A 503 20.23 9.28 -3.87
N ASN A 504 20.49 10.58 -4.04
CA ASN A 504 21.16 11.11 -5.22
C ASN A 504 22.60 10.62 -5.30
N CYS A 505 23.33 10.64 -4.18
CA CYS A 505 24.72 10.22 -4.11
C CYS A 505 24.90 8.74 -4.47
N ILE A 506 24.09 7.83 -3.89
CA ILE A 506 24.19 6.41 -4.25
C ILE A 506 23.82 6.13 -5.70
N THR A 507 22.86 6.88 -6.24
CA THR A 507 22.50 6.76 -7.65
C THR A 507 23.67 7.19 -8.54
N GLU A 508 24.35 8.28 -8.19
CA GLU A 508 25.55 8.74 -8.90
C GLU A 508 26.68 7.71 -8.84
N LEU A 509 26.94 7.12 -7.66
CA LEU A 509 27.94 6.06 -7.48
C LEU A 509 27.64 4.84 -8.36
N VAL A 510 26.38 4.39 -8.38
CA VAL A 510 25.95 3.26 -9.21
C VAL A 510 26.09 3.57 -10.70
N LEU A 511 25.77 4.79 -11.14
CA LEU A 511 25.95 5.20 -12.54
C LEU A 511 27.43 5.24 -12.93
N LYS A 512 28.30 5.76 -12.06
CA LYS A 512 29.76 5.76 -12.28
C LYS A 512 30.31 4.34 -12.40
N ALA A 513 29.99 3.46 -11.44
CA ALA A 513 30.40 2.06 -11.47
C ALA A 513 29.92 1.35 -12.75
N ARG A 514 28.69 1.63 -13.19
CA ARG A 514 28.13 1.06 -14.43
C ARG A 514 28.86 1.57 -15.68
N LYS A 515 29.19 2.87 -15.76
CA LYS A 515 29.97 3.46 -16.86
C LYS A 515 31.38 2.85 -16.93
N GLU A 516 32.02 2.61 -15.79
CA GLU A 516 33.31 1.93 -15.69
C GLU A 516 33.25 0.46 -16.13
N SER A 517 32.22 -0.28 -15.73
CA SER A 517 32.01 -1.67 -16.15
C SER A 517 31.74 -1.79 -17.65
N VAL A 518 31.00 -0.83 -18.24
CA VAL A 518 30.79 -0.76 -19.69
C VAL A 518 32.10 -0.42 -20.43
N ALA A 519 32.92 0.51 -19.90
CA ALA A 519 34.22 0.84 -20.48
C ALA A 519 35.20 -0.35 -20.44
N LYS A 520 35.24 -1.10 -19.33
CA LYS A 520 36.03 -2.34 -19.20
C LYS A 520 35.57 -3.44 -20.17
N GLN A 521 34.27 -3.60 -20.37
CA GLN A 521 33.73 -4.56 -21.36
C GLN A 521 34.02 -4.14 -22.81
N GLN A 522 34.01 -2.85 -23.13
CA GLN A 522 34.40 -2.35 -24.46
C GLN A 522 35.88 -2.60 -24.74
N GLN A 523 36.77 -2.34 -23.78
CA GLN A 523 38.20 -2.66 -23.90
C GLN A 523 38.47 -4.17 -24.04
N GLN A 524 37.79 -5.04 -23.28
CA GLN A 524 37.90 -6.50 -23.46
C GLN A 524 37.39 -6.98 -24.83
N SER A 525 36.35 -6.35 -25.38
CA SER A 525 35.81 -6.70 -26.70
C SER A 525 36.70 -6.29 -27.87
N GLU A 526 37.54 -5.26 -27.70
CA GLU A 526 38.56 -4.88 -28.68
C GLU A 526 39.77 -5.82 -28.65
N VAL A 527 40.18 -6.30 -27.48
CA VAL A 527 41.35 -7.19 -27.33
C VAL A 527 41.10 -8.61 -27.91
N VAL A 528 39.85 -9.09 -27.94
CA VAL A 528 39.51 -10.43 -28.47
C VAL A 528 39.44 -10.50 -30.01
N LYS A 529 39.62 -9.39 -30.74
CA LYS A 529 39.52 -9.33 -32.21
C LYS A 529 40.85 -9.34 -32.97
N LEU A 530 41.90 -9.98 -32.45
CA LEU A 530 43.15 -10.23 -33.17
C LEU A 530 43.54 -11.72 -33.17
N SER A 531 42.70 -12.57 -33.76
CA SER A 531 43.15 -13.85 -34.33
C SER A 531 42.62 -13.96 -35.76
N LYS A 532 43.51 -13.66 -36.71
CA LYS A 532 43.27 -13.69 -38.16
C LYS A 532 42.96 -15.12 -38.60
N ASN A 533 41.73 -15.38 -39.03
CA ASN A 533 41.41 -16.61 -39.78
C ASN A 533 41.57 -16.33 -41.29
N SER A 534 42.80 -16.47 -41.81
CA SER A 534 43.05 -16.39 -43.25
C SER A 534 42.53 -17.66 -43.94
N LYS A 535 41.33 -17.61 -44.50
CA LYS A 535 40.83 -18.67 -45.40
C LYS A 535 41.60 -18.64 -46.72
N ARG A 536 42.53 -19.59 -46.88
CA ARG A 536 43.14 -19.96 -48.17
C ARG A 536 42.07 -20.63 -49.05
N LYS A 537 41.74 -20.03 -50.20
CA LYS A 537 40.92 -20.63 -51.26
C LYS A 537 41.65 -21.84 -51.85
N LYS A 538 41.03 -23.03 -51.85
CA LYS A 538 41.42 -24.15 -52.72
C LYS A 538 40.48 -24.20 -53.93
N LYS A 539 41.06 -24.28 -55.13
CA LYS A 539 40.38 -24.49 -56.41
C LYS A 539 40.02 -25.97 -56.55
N CYS A 540 38.86 -26.26 -57.14
CA CYS A 540 38.47 -27.59 -57.59
C CYS A 540 39.38 -28.09 -58.72
N CYS A 541 39.76 -29.37 -58.64
CA CYS A 541 39.97 -30.27 -59.76
C CYS A 541 39.11 -31.52 -59.50
#